data_AF-H0J6P3-F1
#
_entry.id   AF-H0J6P3-F1
#
_cell.length_a   1.000
_cell.length_b   1.000
_cell.length_c   1.000
_cell.angle_alpha   90.00
_cell.angle_beta   90.00
_cell.angle_gamma   90.00
#
_symmetry.space_group_name_H-M   'P 1'
#
loop_
_entity.id
_entity.type
_entity.pdbx_description
1 polymer ?
#
loop_
_entity_poly.entity_id
_entity_poly.type
_entity_poly.pdbx_seq_one_letter_code
_entity_poly.pdbx_strand_id
1 'polypeptide(L)'
;SQHVLMGDNAQLGWTDEGVLISAESLAFEEGGDDTVSVNAGNVTWIGGVGDDSLTITDADQESQHVLMGDNAQLGWTDDGVLVSAESLATDIGGNDDVFVNAGNVTWIGGVGNDTLEITEAAQGSEHVLMGDNAQLGWTDEGVLISAESLAFEEGGDDTVSVNAGNVTWIGGVGDDSLTISDADEDSQHVLMGDNAQLGWTDDGVLVSAESLATDIGGNDDVFVNAGNVTWIGGVGDDSLTISDADQESQHVLMGDNAQLGWTDEGVLISAESLAFEEGGDDTVSVNAGNVTWIGGVGNDSLTISDADQESQHVLMGDNA
;
A
#
# COMPACT_ATOMS: atom_id res chain seq x y z
N SER A 1 2.41 -10.14 23.09
CA SER A 1 1.01 -10.02 23.57
C SER A 1 0.11 -9.78 22.37
N GLN A 2 -1.21 -9.89 22.54
CA GLN A 2 -2.19 -9.47 21.53
C GLN A 2 -3.08 -8.39 22.15
N HIS A 3 -3.32 -7.32 21.40
CA HIS A 3 -4.14 -6.19 21.77
C HIS A 3 -5.21 -5.99 20.71
N VAL A 4 -6.47 -5.87 21.13
CA VAL A 4 -7.59 -5.52 20.25
C VAL A 4 -8.19 -4.23 20.80
N LEU A 5 -8.16 -3.17 19.99
CA LEU A 5 -8.44 -1.80 20.38
C LEU A 5 -9.47 -1.24 19.41
N MET A 6 -10.61 -0.78 19.91
CA MET A 6 -11.63 -0.12 19.09
C MET A 6 -11.80 1.27 19.68
N GLY A 7 -11.62 2.32 18.89
CA GLY A 7 -11.89 3.69 19.33
C GLY A 7 -13.38 3.83 19.63
N ASP A 8 -14.18 3.52 18.61
CA ASP A 8 -15.62 3.69 18.64
C ASP A 8 -16.43 2.41 18.88
N ASN A 9 -17.71 2.48 18.51
CA ASN A 9 -18.68 1.42 18.65
C ASN A 9 -18.29 0.23 17.75
N ALA A 10 -17.98 -0.91 18.36
CA ALA A 10 -17.61 -2.11 17.61
C ALA A 10 -18.25 -3.38 18.20
N GLN A 11 -18.34 -4.40 17.35
CA GLN A 11 -18.64 -5.76 17.74
C GLN A 11 -17.44 -6.67 17.48
N LEU A 12 -17.08 -7.44 18.50
CA LEU A 12 -15.98 -8.41 18.45
C LEU A 12 -16.53 -9.84 18.61
N GLY A 13 -15.96 -10.77 17.85
CA GLY A 13 -16.31 -12.19 17.87
C GLY A 13 -15.10 -13.06 18.19
N TRP A 14 -15.30 -14.10 19.00
CA TRP A 14 -14.27 -15.08 19.35
C TRP A 14 -14.78 -16.51 19.22
N THR A 15 -13.86 -17.44 19.00
CA THR A 15 -14.10 -18.87 19.23
C THR A 15 -14.32 -19.19 20.70
N ASP A 16 -14.82 -20.40 21.00
CA ASP A 16 -14.96 -20.89 22.38
C ASP A 16 -13.60 -21.00 23.10
N GLU A 17 -12.51 -21.10 22.34
CA GLU A 17 -11.12 -21.11 22.80
C GLU A 17 -10.53 -19.70 23.04
N GLY A 18 -11.25 -18.64 22.67
CA GLY A 18 -10.86 -17.25 22.87
C GLY A 18 -9.95 -16.67 21.78
N VAL A 19 -9.96 -17.26 20.58
CA VAL A 19 -9.28 -16.72 19.39
C VAL A 19 -10.20 -15.71 18.72
N LEU A 20 -9.69 -14.52 18.38
CA LEU A 20 -10.47 -13.49 17.68
C LEU A 20 -10.78 -13.98 16.26
N ILE A 21 -12.05 -13.87 15.85
CA ILE A 21 -12.51 -14.28 14.51
C ILE A 21 -13.21 -13.15 13.75
N SER A 22 -13.67 -12.10 14.45
CA SER A 22 -14.23 -10.91 13.80
C SER A 22 -14.07 -9.66 14.65
N ALA A 23 -13.90 -8.53 13.98
CA ALA A 23 -13.99 -7.18 14.54
C ALA A 23 -14.71 -6.30 13.53
N GLU A 24 -15.74 -5.58 13.93
CA GLU A 24 -16.60 -4.82 13.02
C GLU A 24 -17.05 -3.52 13.67
N SER A 25 -16.82 -2.39 13.01
CA SER A 25 -17.40 -1.11 13.39
C SER A 25 -18.93 -1.15 13.32
N LEU A 26 -19.58 -0.43 14.21
CA LEU A 26 -21.02 -0.26 14.29
C LEU A 26 -21.34 1.21 14.49
N ALA A 27 -22.58 1.62 14.19
CA ALA A 27 -23.04 2.98 14.43
C ALA A 27 -22.06 4.04 13.91
N PHE A 28 -21.67 3.91 12.64
CA PHE A 28 -20.57 4.64 11.97
C PHE A 28 -20.58 6.16 12.13
N GLU A 29 -21.75 6.79 12.36
CA GLU A 29 -21.87 8.24 12.56
C GLU A 29 -21.73 8.69 14.03
N GLU A 30 -21.58 7.76 14.98
CA GLU A 30 -21.57 8.02 16.42
C GLU A 30 -20.21 7.65 17.02
N GLY A 31 -19.43 8.68 17.35
CA GLY A 31 -18.07 8.52 17.83
C GLY A 31 -17.34 9.85 17.92
N GLY A 32 -16.02 9.82 17.78
CA GLY A 32 -15.16 10.98 17.63
C GLY A 32 -13.71 10.67 17.95
N ASP A 33 -12.85 11.68 17.79
CA ASP A 33 -11.39 11.59 17.93
C ASP A 33 -10.90 10.79 19.15
N ASP A 34 -10.19 9.70 18.87
CA ASP A 34 -9.57 8.79 19.82
C ASP A 34 -8.04 8.84 19.79
N THR A 35 -7.43 8.54 20.93
CA THR A 35 -5.96 8.50 21.06
C THR A 35 -5.54 7.28 21.86
N VAL A 36 -4.80 6.38 21.21
CA VAL A 36 -4.39 5.10 21.78
C VAL A 36 -2.87 4.96 21.75
N SER A 37 -2.31 4.46 22.85
CA SER A 37 -0.88 4.12 22.93
C SER A 37 -0.70 2.71 23.48
N VAL A 38 0.07 1.91 22.74
CA VAL A 38 0.43 0.54 23.10
C VAL A 38 1.94 0.45 23.22
N ASN A 39 2.42 -0.20 24.28
CA ASN A 39 3.86 -0.36 24.45
C ASN A 39 4.41 -1.43 23.49
N ALA A 40 3.88 -2.65 23.48
CA ALA A 40 4.47 -3.77 22.74
C ALA A 40 3.43 -4.84 22.34
N GLY A 41 3.81 -5.72 21.42
CA GLY A 41 3.04 -6.88 20.97
C GLY A 41 2.18 -6.60 19.74
N ASN A 42 1.44 -7.62 19.30
CA ASN A 42 0.57 -7.55 18.13
C ASN A 42 -0.64 -6.67 18.43
N VAL A 43 -1.00 -5.79 17.51
CA VAL A 43 -2.11 -4.84 17.68
C VAL A 43 -3.10 -4.99 16.54
N THR A 44 -4.36 -5.19 16.90
CA THR A 44 -5.51 -4.97 16.02
C THR A 44 -6.19 -3.70 16.49
N TRP A 45 -6.32 -2.71 15.61
CA TRP A 45 -6.94 -1.44 15.89
C TRP A 45 -7.92 -1.03 14.79
N ILE A 46 -9.03 -0.43 15.21
CA ILE A 46 -10.00 0.28 14.37
C ILE A 46 -10.26 1.59 15.11
N GLY A 47 -9.96 2.74 14.52
CA GLY A 47 -10.24 4.05 15.09
C GLY A 47 -11.75 4.30 15.12
N GLY A 48 -12.35 4.50 13.96
CA GLY A 48 -13.80 4.66 13.83
C GLY A 48 -14.19 5.89 13.05
N VAL A 49 -14.82 6.87 13.69
CA VAL A 49 -15.17 8.16 13.09
C VAL A 49 -14.46 9.28 13.84
N GLY A 50 -13.77 10.15 13.11
CA GLY A 50 -13.08 11.30 13.68
C GLY A 50 -11.60 11.27 13.32
N ASP A 51 -10.85 12.25 13.84
CA ASP A 51 -9.40 12.27 13.64
C ASP A 51 -8.75 11.39 14.74
N ASP A 52 -8.40 10.15 14.43
CA ASP A 52 -7.89 9.19 15.41
C ASP A 52 -6.37 9.07 15.41
N SER A 53 -5.82 8.51 16.49
CA SER A 53 -4.37 8.32 16.60
C SER A 53 -3.95 7.06 17.34
N LEU A 54 -2.95 6.38 16.78
CA LEU A 54 -2.34 5.19 17.36
C LEU A 54 -0.82 5.33 17.45
N THR A 55 -0.26 4.99 18.61
CA THR A 55 1.20 4.92 18.80
C THR A 55 1.62 3.58 19.39
N ILE A 56 2.48 2.84 18.68
CA ILE A 56 3.11 1.60 19.12
C ILE A 56 4.63 1.82 19.26
N THR A 57 5.17 1.72 20.47
CA THR A 57 6.54 2.23 20.75
C THR A 57 7.65 1.19 20.89
N ASP A 58 7.34 -0.03 21.29
CA ASP A 58 8.31 -1.10 21.62
C ASP A 58 7.81 -2.48 21.10
N ALA A 59 7.17 -2.53 19.94
CA ALA A 59 6.85 -3.79 19.26
C ALA A 59 8.14 -4.53 18.87
N ASP A 60 8.08 -5.87 18.93
CA ASP A 60 9.15 -6.74 18.43
C ASP A 60 9.10 -6.78 16.89
N GLN A 61 10.23 -7.10 16.25
CA GLN A 61 10.37 -7.17 14.79
C GLN A 61 9.42 -8.16 14.11
N GLU A 62 8.98 -9.20 14.84
CA GLU A 62 8.05 -10.23 14.34
C GLU A 62 6.58 -9.89 14.63
N SER A 63 6.30 -8.71 15.21
CA SER A 63 4.94 -8.29 15.55
C SER A 63 4.10 -8.18 14.29
N GLN A 64 2.81 -8.47 14.44
CA GLN A 64 1.83 -8.37 13.37
C GLN A 64 0.80 -7.33 13.78
N HIS A 65 0.64 -6.29 12.96
CA HIS A 65 -0.26 -5.17 13.21
C HIS A 65 -1.32 -5.10 12.11
N VAL A 66 -2.58 -4.96 12.51
CA VAL A 66 -3.73 -4.77 11.62
C VAL A 66 -4.44 -3.50 12.09
N LEU A 67 -4.23 -2.41 11.37
CA LEU A 67 -4.53 -1.06 11.80
C LEU A 67 -5.49 -0.43 10.80
N MET A 68 -6.70 -0.13 11.20
CA MET A 68 -7.68 0.57 10.38
C MET A 68 -7.87 1.94 11.04
N GLY A 69 -7.60 3.01 10.31
CA GLY A 69 -7.85 4.36 10.80
C GLY A 69 -9.35 4.54 11.03
N ASP A 70 -10.10 4.37 9.95
CA ASP A 70 -11.55 4.52 9.98
C ASP A 70 -12.34 3.23 10.25
N ASN A 71 -13.66 3.34 10.03
CA ASN A 71 -14.62 2.26 10.10
C ASN A 71 -14.23 1.06 9.23
N ALA A 72 -14.19 -0.13 9.83
CA ALA A 72 -13.77 -1.34 9.12
C ALA A 72 -14.45 -2.61 9.63
N GLN A 73 -14.34 -3.66 8.81
CA GLN A 73 -14.59 -5.04 9.19
C GLN A 73 -13.35 -5.90 8.94
N LEU A 74 -13.00 -6.68 9.94
CA LEU A 74 -11.87 -7.61 9.93
C LEU A 74 -12.35 -9.03 10.22
N GLY A 75 -11.78 -10.00 9.52
CA GLY A 75 -12.12 -11.42 9.63
C GLY A 75 -10.87 -12.30 9.77
N TRP A 76 -10.95 -13.29 10.65
CA TRP A 76 -9.89 -14.28 10.86
C TRP A 76 -10.44 -15.71 10.77
N THR A 77 -9.55 -16.66 10.46
CA THR A 77 -9.81 -18.09 10.64
C THR A 77 -10.00 -18.44 12.12
N ASP A 78 -10.52 -19.63 12.40
CA ASP A 78 -10.63 -20.16 13.78
C ASP A 78 -9.26 -20.32 14.47
N ASP A 79 -8.17 -20.33 13.69
CA ASP A 79 -6.77 -20.39 14.16
C ASP A 79 -6.14 -19.00 14.36
N GLY A 80 -6.87 -17.91 14.04
CA GLY A 80 -6.45 -16.53 14.26
C GLY A 80 -5.58 -15.95 13.15
N VAL A 81 -5.68 -16.49 11.93
CA VAL A 81 -5.03 -15.96 10.73
C VAL A 81 -5.95 -14.96 10.04
N LEU A 82 -5.47 -13.75 9.74
CA LEU A 82 -6.27 -12.72 9.06
C LEU A 82 -6.60 -13.21 7.64
N VAL A 83 -7.87 -13.10 7.25
CA VAL A 83 -8.34 -13.51 5.91
C VAL A 83 -9.06 -12.39 5.17
N SER A 84 -9.53 -11.35 5.88
CA SER A 84 -10.18 -10.19 5.27
C SER A 84 -10.01 -8.93 6.10
N ALA A 85 -9.82 -7.81 5.42
CA ALA A 85 -9.94 -6.46 5.96
C ALA A 85 -10.67 -5.59 4.94
N GLU A 86 -11.68 -4.84 5.35
CA GLU A 86 -12.54 -4.06 4.45
C GLU A 86 -12.99 -2.76 5.12
N SER A 87 -12.80 -1.63 4.45
CA SER A 87 -13.39 -0.35 4.87
C SER A 87 -14.91 -0.40 4.84
N LEU A 88 -15.55 0.15 5.85
CA LEU A 88 -17.00 0.31 5.96
C LEU A 88 -17.33 1.78 6.04
N ALA A 89 -18.54 2.16 5.58
CA ALA A 89 -19.00 3.55 5.67
C ALA A 89 -17.92 4.54 5.18
N THR A 90 -17.41 4.27 3.98
CA THR A 90 -16.20 4.88 3.38
C THR A 90 -16.24 6.39 3.23
N ASP A 91 -17.39 7.03 3.44
CA ASP A 91 -17.59 8.48 3.46
C ASP A 91 -17.62 9.08 4.89
N ILE A 92 -17.35 8.26 5.90
CA ILE A 92 -17.41 8.61 7.33
C ILE A 92 -16.12 8.18 8.02
N GLY A 93 -15.33 9.19 8.36
CA GLY A 93 -14.00 9.05 8.96
C GLY A 93 -13.38 10.40 9.31
N GLY A 94 -12.06 10.43 9.42
CA GLY A 94 -11.28 11.64 9.62
C GLY A 94 -9.82 11.44 9.25
N ASN A 95 -8.97 12.39 9.68
CA ASN A 95 -7.53 12.32 9.40
C ASN A 95 -6.84 11.56 10.53
N ASP A 96 -6.24 10.42 10.21
CA ASP A 96 -5.69 9.48 11.16
C ASP A 96 -4.15 9.52 11.23
N ASP A 97 -3.63 9.51 12.45
CA ASP A 97 -2.19 9.55 12.74
C ASP A 97 -1.70 8.23 13.35
N VAL A 98 -0.98 7.42 12.59
CA VAL A 98 -0.46 6.11 13.01
C VAL A 98 1.06 6.08 13.07
N PHE A 99 1.59 5.75 14.25
CA PHE A 99 3.01 5.49 14.47
C PHE A 99 3.24 4.05 14.93
N VAL A 100 4.15 3.35 14.26
CA VAL A 100 4.59 2.00 14.63
C VAL A 100 6.12 1.96 14.67
N ASN A 101 6.69 1.52 15.78
CA ASN A 101 8.15 1.38 15.82
C ASN A 101 8.64 0.24 14.92
N ALA A 102 8.06 -0.96 14.97
CA ALA A 102 8.57 -2.12 14.25
C ALA A 102 7.46 -3.18 14.02
N GLY A 103 7.77 -4.21 13.23
CA GLY A 103 6.85 -5.30 12.92
C GLY A 103 6.30 -5.20 11.50
N ASN A 104 5.47 -6.16 11.14
CA ASN A 104 4.73 -6.20 9.89
C ASN A 104 3.41 -5.45 10.08
N VAL A 105 3.04 -4.63 9.10
CA VAL A 105 1.89 -3.72 9.21
C VAL A 105 0.96 -3.92 8.03
N THR A 106 -0.29 -4.25 8.34
CA THR A 106 -1.44 -4.06 7.45
C THR A 106 -2.15 -2.80 7.91
N TRP A 107 -2.26 -1.82 7.03
CA TRP A 107 -2.91 -0.54 7.30
C TRP A 107 -3.86 -0.14 6.20
N ILE A 108 -4.99 0.43 6.61
CA ILE A 108 -5.93 1.17 5.75
C ILE A 108 -6.19 2.48 6.51
N GLY A 109 -5.93 3.63 5.91
CA GLY A 109 -6.24 4.94 6.49
C GLY A 109 -7.75 5.15 6.50
N GLY A 110 -8.33 5.38 5.32
CA GLY A 110 -9.78 5.49 5.15
C GLY A 110 -10.17 6.69 4.30
N VAL A 111 -10.92 7.63 4.88
CA VAL A 111 -11.29 8.90 4.27
C VAL A 111 -10.70 10.04 5.07
N GLY A 112 -9.71 10.71 4.50
CA GLY A 112 -9.02 11.78 5.20
C GLY A 112 -7.62 11.95 4.62
N ASN A 113 -6.88 12.88 5.20
CA ASN A 113 -5.46 13.00 4.90
C ASN A 113 -4.69 12.25 6.00
N ASP A 114 -4.43 10.98 5.79
CA ASP A 114 -3.92 10.08 6.81
C ASP A 114 -2.40 10.01 6.81
N THR A 115 -1.83 9.58 7.93
CA THR A 115 -0.38 9.48 8.10
C THR A 115 0.02 8.17 8.77
N LEU A 116 0.99 7.48 8.16
CA LEU A 116 1.62 6.29 8.72
C LEU A 116 3.15 6.45 8.77
N GLU A 117 3.73 6.26 9.96
CA GLU A 117 5.18 6.20 10.15
C GLU A 117 5.63 4.86 10.76
N ILE A 118 6.51 4.15 10.05
CA ILE A 118 7.18 2.91 10.48
C ILE A 118 8.69 3.15 10.51
N THR A 119 9.33 3.02 11.68
CA THR A 119 10.68 3.58 11.90
C THR A 119 11.83 2.58 12.12
N GLU A 120 11.53 1.37 12.57
CA GLU A 120 12.50 0.34 12.96
C GLU A 120 12.06 -1.07 12.52
N ALA A 121 11.29 -1.20 11.43
CA ALA A 121 10.99 -2.49 10.81
C ALA A 121 12.26 -3.19 10.30
N ALA A 122 12.21 -4.52 10.21
CA ALA A 122 13.31 -5.32 9.71
C ALA A 122 13.29 -5.36 8.18
N GLN A 123 14.44 -5.67 7.57
CA GLN A 123 14.55 -5.83 6.11
C GLN A 123 13.62 -6.91 5.53
N GLY A 124 13.28 -7.92 6.33
CA GLY A 124 12.33 -8.97 5.95
C GLY A 124 10.90 -8.72 6.40
N SER A 125 10.56 -7.50 6.84
CA SER A 125 9.18 -7.14 7.16
C SER A 125 8.35 -7.00 5.88
N GLU A 126 7.08 -7.36 5.97
CA GLU A 126 6.09 -7.27 4.91
C GLU A 126 5.02 -6.24 5.32
N HIS A 127 4.79 -5.24 4.46
CA HIS A 127 3.84 -4.17 4.69
C HIS A 127 2.78 -4.13 3.59
N VAL A 128 1.52 -3.98 3.99
CA VAL A 128 0.36 -3.82 3.10
C VAL A 128 -0.36 -2.55 3.54
N LEU A 129 -0.16 -1.48 2.80
CA LEU A 129 -0.48 -0.11 3.23
C LEU A 129 -1.43 0.50 2.21
N MET A 130 -2.66 0.80 2.61
CA MET A 130 -3.63 1.50 1.78
C MET A 130 -3.83 2.86 2.42
N GLY A 131 -3.57 3.93 1.69
CA GLY A 131 -3.86 5.29 2.16
C GLY A 131 -5.36 5.43 2.39
N ASP A 132 -6.10 5.27 1.31
CA ASP A 132 -7.54 5.37 1.33
C ASP A 132 -8.29 4.05 1.59
N ASN A 133 -9.61 4.12 1.45
CA ASN A 133 -10.54 3.01 1.50
C ASN A 133 -10.14 1.82 0.62
N ALA A 134 -10.14 0.62 1.22
CA ALA A 134 -9.73 -0.60 0.52
C ALA A 134 -10.42 -1.87 1.03
N GLN A 135 -10.32 -2.92 0.21
CA GLN A 135 -10.59 -4.30 0.59
C GLN A 135 -9.37 -5.17 0.32
N LEU A 136 -8.98 -5.94 1.34
CA LEU A 136 -7.83 -6.83 1.34
C LEU A 136 -8.27 -8.26 1.64
N GLY A 137 -7.65 -9.23 0.97
CA GLY A 137 -7.97 -10.65 1.11
C GLY A 137 -6.71 -11.51 1.21
N TRP A 138 -6.75 -12.49 2.11
CA TRP A 138 -5.67 -13.46 2.31
C TRP A 138 -6.18 -14.90 2.24
N THR A 139 -5.28 -15.83 1.96
CA THR A 139 -5.53 -17.27 2.16
C THR A 139 -5.67 -17.60 3.64
N ASP A 140 -6.17 -18.80 3.95
CA ASP A 140 -6.25 -19.31 5.32
C ASP A 140 -4.85 -19.48 5.97
N GLU A 141 -3.78 -19.45 5.17
CA GLU A 141 -2.38 -19.46 5.59
C GLU A 141 -1.77 -18.06 5.78
N GLY A 142 -2.52 -17.00 5.49
CA GLY A 142 -2.09 -15.61 5.69
C GLY A 142 -1.28 -15.03 4.53
N VAL A 143 -1.43 -15.59 3.32
CA VAL A 143 -0.81 -15.06 2.10
C VAL A 143 -1.76 -14.07 1.44
N LEU A 144 -1.30 -12.84 1.17
CA LEU A 144 -2.10 -11.82 0.48
C LEU A 144 -2.43 -12.31 -0.94
N ILE A 145 -3.70 -12.25 -1.32
CA ILE A 145 -4.18 -12.67 -2.66
C ILE A 145 -4.92 -11.57 -3.40
N SER A 146 -5.41 -10.55 -2.70
CA SER A 146 -6.08 -9.40 -3.31
C SER A 146 -5.92 -8.14 -2.47
N ALA A 147 -5.71 -7.02 -3.14
CA ALA A 147 -5.83 -5.67 -2.60
C ALA A 147 -6.56 -4.80 -3.63
N GLU A 148 -7.61 -4.11 -3.23
CA GLU A 148 -8.48 -3.35 -4.14
C GLU A 148 -8.93 -2.05 -3.45
N SER A 149 -8.74 -0.91 -4.12
CA SER A 149 -9.32 0.36 -3.68
C SER A 149 -10.84 0.28 -3.68
N LEU A 150 -11.48 0.93 -2.72
CA LEU A 150 -12.92 1.12 -2.66
C LEU A 150 -13.24 2.61 -2.70
N ALA A 151 -14.49 2.92 -3.02
CA ALA A 151 -15.02 4.28 -2.89
C ALA A 151 -14.09 5.36 -3.48
N PHE A 152 -13.66 5.19 -4.73
CA PHE A 152 -12.60 5.95 -5.40
C PHE A 152 -12.65 7.49 -5.33
N GLU A 153 -13.77 8.09 -4.92
CA GLU A 153 -13.94 9.54 -4.74
C GLU A 153 -13.82 9.99 -3.27
N GLU A 154 -13.76 9.06 -2.33
CA GLU A 154 -13.75 9.28 -0.89
C GLU A 154 -12.37 8.87 -0.35
N GLY A 155 -11.56 9.87 -0.05
CA GLY A 155 -10.17 9.75 0.35
C GLY A 155 -9.54 11.12 0.60
N GLY A 156 -8.22 11.19 0.65
CA GLY A 156 -7.49 12.45 0.78
C GLY A 156 -6.00 12.32 0.51
N ASP A 157 -5.24 13.36 0.90
CA ASP A 157 -3.80 13.39 0.64
C ASP A 157 -3.04 12.64 1.76
N ASP A 158 -2.55 11.45 1.47
CA ASP A 158 -1.92 10.55 2.43
C ASP A 158 -0.40 10.67 2.48
N THR A 159 0.16 10.44 3.67
CA THR A 159 1.61 10.46 3.89
C THR A 159 2.10 9.19 4.57
N VAL A 160 2.85 8.37 3.84
CA VAL A 160 3.40 7.10 4.32
C VAL A 160 4.92 7.13 4.34
N SER A 161 5.52 6.81 5.50
CA SER A 161 6.97 6.66 5.66
C SER A 161 7.29 5.30 6.27
N VAL A 162 8.09 4.50 5.57
CA VAL A 162 8.54 3.18 6.00
C VAL A 162 10.05 3.14 5.99
N ASN A 163 10.66 2.66 7.08
CA ASN A 163 12.11 2.58 7.12
C ASN A 163 12.63 1.47 6.21
N ALA A 164 12.10 0.24 6.29
CA ALA A 164 12.62 -0.94 5.58
C ALA A 164 11.52 -1.99 5.37
N GLY A 165 11.85 -3.06 4.65
CA GLY A 165 10.92 -4.16 4.35
C GLY A 165 10.32 -4.08 2.94
N ASN A 166 9.57 -5.10 2.58
CA ASN A 166 8.78 -5.14 1.35
C ASN A 166 7.49 -4.36 1.55
N VAL A 167 7.09 -3.58 0.55
CA VAL A 167 5.93 -2.67 0.65
C VAL A 167 5.00 -2.90 -0.52
N THR A 168 3.75 -3.26 -0.20
CA THR A 168 2.61 -3.11 -1.09
C THR A 168 1.87 -1.85 -0.67
N TRP A 169 1.73 -0.90 -1.58
CA TRP A 169 1.08 0.38 -1.32
C TRP A 169 0.10 0.77 -2.42
N ILE A 170 -1.03 1.34 -2.03
CA ILE A 170 -1.98 2.06 -2.87
C ILE A 170 -2.28 3.37 -2.14
N GLY A 171 -2.05 4.52 -2.76
CA GLY A 171 -2.43 5.83 -2.20
C GLY A 171 -3.94 5.99 -2.23
N GLY A 172 -4.50 6.22 -3.41
CA GLY A 172 -5.94 6.28 -3.63
C GLY A 172 -6.36 7.49 -4.45
N VAL A 173 -7.06 8.44 -3.84
CA VAL A 173 -7.47 9.71 -4.43
C VAL A 173 -6.90 10.86 -3.59
N GLY A 174 -5.89 11.53 -4.13
CA GLY A 174 -5.25 12.63 -3.43
C GLY A 174 -3.87 12.88 -4.00
N ASP A 175 -3.21 13.94 -3.54
CA ASP A 175 -1.77 14.09 -3.79
C ASP A 175 -1.01 13.26 -2.73
N ASP A 176 -0.79 11.96 -3.00
CA ASP A 176 -0.26 11.04 -2.01
C ASP A 176 1.27 10.98 -1.99
N SER A 177 1.84 10.54 -0.86
CA SER A 177 3.29 10.40 -0.75
C SER A 177 3.74 9.14 -0.02
N LEU A 178 4.77 8.50 -0.57
CA LEU A 178 5.41 7.33 0.00
C LEU A 178 6.93 7.51 0.05
N THR A 179 7.52 7.28 1.22
CA THR A 179 8.97 7.20 1.40
C THR A 179 9.39 5.85 1.98
N ILE A 180 10.25 5.13 1.26
CA ILE A 180 10.95 3.94 1.72
C ILE A 180 12.45 4.26 1.82
N SER A 181 12.99 4.29 3.04
CA SER A 181 14.27 4.99 3.29
C SER A 181 15.53 4.12 3.41
N ASP A 182 15.37 2.84 3.75
CA ASP A 182 16.45 1.91 4.11
C ASP A 182 16.07 0.45 3.79
N ALA A 183 15.37 0.19 2.68
CA ALA A 183 15.16 -1.17 2.16
C ALA A 183 16.46 -1.76 1.60
N ASP A 184 16.57 -3.09 1.59
CA ASP A 184 17.68 -3.83 1.00
C ASP A 184 17.49 -4.00 -0.53
N GLU A 185 18.58 -4.31 -1.25
CA GLU A 185 18.56 -4.51 -2.72
C GLU A 185 17.64 -5.65 -3.19
N ASP A 186 17.41 -6.63 -2.32
CA ASP A 186 16.55 -7.78 -2.60
C ASP A 186 15.06 -7.48 -2.34
N SER A 187 14.73 -6.32 -1.75
CA SER A 187 13.35 -5.94 -1.44
C SER A 187 12.47 -5.86 -2.69
N GLN A 188 11.18 -6.15 -2.52
CA GLN A 188 10.17 -6.12 -3.57
C GLN A 188 9.09 -5.12 -3.17
N HIS A 189 8.86 -4.14 -4.04
CA HIS A 189 7.86 -3.09 -3.83
C HIS A 189 6.81 -3.12 -4.95
N VAL A 190 5.54 -3.03 -4.57
CA VAL A 190 4.39 -2.92 -5.47
C VAL A 190 3.63 -1.67 -5.07
N LEU A 191 3.78 -0.60 -5.84
CA LEU A 191 3.40 0.75 -5.44
C LEU A 191 2.44 1.32 -6.48
N MET A 192 1.25 1.69 -6.06
CA MET A 192 0.26 2.36 -6.90
C MET A 192 0.01 3.72 -6.28
N GLY A 193 0.22 4.80 -7.03
CA GLY A 193 -0.10 6.14 -6.57
C GLY A 193 -1.60 6.27 -6.34
N ASP A 194 -2.34 6.09 -7.42
CA ASP A 194 -3.79 6.17 -7.38
C ASP A 194 -4.51 4.81 -7.14
N ASN A 195 -5.84 4.88 -7.18
CA ASN A 195 -6.78 3.76 -7.17
C ASN A 195 -6.35 2.56 -8.02
N ALA A 196 -6.28 1.38 -7.41
CA ALA A 196 -5.81 0.17 -8.10
C ALA A 196 -6.44 -1.13 -7.58
N GLN A 197 -6.28 -2.19 -8.38
CA GLN A 197 -6.50 -3.57 -8.00
C GLN A 197 -5.25 -4.40 -8.25
N LEU A 198 -4.84 -5.15 -7.23
CA LEU A 198 -3.69 -6.05 -7.23
C LEU A 198 -4.15 -7.48 -6.94
N GLY A 199 -3.52 -8.45 -7.61
CA GLY A 199 -3.83 -9.86 -7.45
C GLY A 199 -2.58 -10.73 -7.38
N TRP A 200 -2.58 -11.69 -6.47
CA TRP A 200 -1.51 -12.66 -6.28
C TRP A 200 -2.02 -14.10 -6.37
N THR A 201 -1.11 -15.03 -6.62
CA THR A 201 -1.37 -16.45 -6.42
C THR A 201 -1.46 -16.80 -4.93
N ASP A 202 -1.99 -17.99 -4.62
CA ASP A 202 -2.01 -18.52 -3.24
C ASP A 202 -0.59 -18.71 -2.64
N ASP A 203 0.47 -18.67 -3.48
CA ASP A 203 1.88 -18.73 -3.07
C ASP A 203 2.51 -17.33 -2.92
N GLY A 204 1.74 -16.25 -3.09
CA GLY A 204 2.20 -14.86 -2.90
C GLY A 204 2.93 -14.25 -4.09
N VAL A 205 2.73 -14.80 -5.30
CA VAL A 205 3.33 -14.27 -6.53
C VAL A 205 2.37 -13.27 -7.18
N LEU A 206 2.80 -12.04 -7.41
CA LEU A 206 2.01 -11.01 -8.10
C LEU A 206 1.70 -11.49 -9.53
N VAL A 207 0.43 -11.46 -9.92
CA VAL A 207 -0.05 -11.88 -11.25
C VAL A 207 -0.80 -10.78 -12.00
N SER A 208 -1.33 -9.78 -11.29
CA SER A 208 -2.01 -8.63 -11.89
C SER A 208 -1.85 -7.36 -11.06
N ALA A 209 -1.70 -6.24 -11.75
CA ALA A 209 -1.84 -4.90 -11.22
C ALA A 209 -2.57 -4.04 -12.25
N GLU A 210 -3.64 -3.35 -11.85
CA GLU A 210 -4.52 -2.60 -12.76
C GLU A 210 -5.00 -1.31 -12.09
N SER A 211 -4.83 -0.18 -12.78
CA SER A 211 -5.44 1.09 -12.36
C SER A 211 -6.97 0.99 -12.43
N LEU A 212 -7.63 1.48 -11.39
CA LEU A 212 -9.08 1.64 -11.32
C LEU A 212 -9.42 3.12 -11.41
N ALA A 213 -10.68 3.43 -11.73
CA ALA A 213 -11.19 4.80 -11.75
C ALA A 213 -10.20 5.82 -12.35
N THR A 214 -9.69 5.52 -13.55
CA THR A 214 -8.50 6.16 -14.16
C THR A 214 -8.59 7.68 -14.39
N ASP A 215 -9.72 8.29 -14.08
CA ASP A 215 -9.97 9.74 -14.11
C ASP A 215 -10.04 10.37 -12.70
N ILE A 216 -9.74 9.60 -11.65
CA ILE A 216 -9.82 9.97 -10.24
C ILE A 216 -8.52 9.55 -9.54
N GLY A 217 -7.82 10.57 -9.05
CA GLY A 217 -6.47 10.47 -8.50
C GLY A 217 -5.88 11.84 -8.21
N GLY A 218 -4.58 11.91 -7.98
CA GLY A 218 -3.83 13.16 -7.80
C GLY A 218 -2.37 13.06 -8.22
N ASN A 219 -1.53 13.97 -7.73
CA ASN A 219 -0.11 13.99 -8.08
C ASN A 219 0.69 13.30 -6.98
N ASP A 220 1.22 12.13 -7.29
CA ASP A 220 1.85 11.27 -6.28
C ASP A 220 3.37 11.41 -6.24
N ASP A 221 3.93 11.46 -5.03
CA ASP A 221 5.36 11.59 -4.79
C ASP A 221 5.93 10.34 -4.09
N VAL A 222 6.63 9.49 -4.86
CA VAL A 222 7.19 8.23 -4.38
C VAL A 222 8.73 8.26 -4.36
N PHE A 223 9.30 8.00 -3.18
CA PHE A 223 10.73 7.78 -3.00
C PHE A 223 11.00 6.37 -2.47
N VAL A 224 11.90 5.67 -3.14
CA VAL A 224 12.41 4.36 -2.73
C VAL A 224 13.93 4.39 -2.71
N ASN A 225 14.56 3.97 -1.62
CA ASN A 225 16.00 3.95 -1.57
C ASN A 225 16.59 2.85 -2.49
N ALA A 226 16.13 1.60 -2.39
CA ALA A 226 16.68 0.43 -3.09
C ALA A 226 15.60 -0.63 -3.35
N GLY A 227 15.99 -1.77 -3.93
CA GLY A 227 15.07 -2.88 -4.22
C GLY A 227 14.47 -2.87 -5.62
N ASN A 228 13.61 -3.84 -5.88
CA ASN A 228 12.87 -4.00 -7.13
C ASN A 228 11.51 -3.30 -7.00
N VAL A 229 11.13 -2.55 -8.03
CA VAL A 229 9.94 -1.67 -7.95
C VAL A 229 9.01 -1.94 -9.11
N THR A 230 7.78 -2.33 -8.79
CA THR A 230 6.63 -2.21 -9.69
C THR A 230 5.87 -0.96 -9.28
N TRP A 231 5.72 -0.02 -10.20
CA TRP A 231 5.03 1.25 -9.93
C TRP A 231 4.07 1.61 -11.07
N ILE A 232 2.91 2.14 -10.69
CA ILE A 232 1.97 2.86 -11.54
C ILE A 232 1.67 4.17 -10.80
N GLY A 233 1.89 5.33 -11.43
CA GLY A 233 1.50 6.64 -10.87
C GLY A 233 -0.02 6.74 -10.89
N GLY A 234 -0.59 7.03 -12.07
CA GLY A 234 -2.04 7.05 -12.25
C GLY A 234 -2.47 8.21 -13.14
N VAL A 235 -3.27 9.13 -12.61
CA VAL A 235 -3.71 10.36 -13.26
C VAL A 235 -3.18 11.56 -12.49
N GLY A 236 -2.08 12.13 -12.95
CA GLY A 236 -1.49 13.28 -12.29
C GLY A 236 -0.10 13.55 -12.82
N ASP A 237 0.52 14.63 -12.34
CA ASP A 237 1.94 14.87 -12.58
C ASP A 237 2.74 14.05 -11.54
N ASP A 238 2.92 12.75 -11.78
CA ASP A 238 3.46 11.83 -10.78
C ASP A 238 4.99 11.78 -10.76
N SER A 239 5.56 11.43 -9.61
CA SER A 239 7.00 11.37 -9.42
C SER A 239 7.48 10.10 -8.72
N LEU A 240 8.51 9.48 -9.30
CA LEU A 240 9.19 8.32 -8.72
C LEU A 240 10.71 8.54 -8.70
N THR A 241 11.32 8.38 -7.53
CA THR A 241 12.78 8.31 -7.38
C THR A 241 13.21 6.98 -6.77
N ILE A 242 14.09 6.27 -7.47
CA ILE A 242 14.82 5.09 -6.96
C ILE A 242 16.31 5.44 -6.91
N SER A 243 16.88 5.51 -5.70
CA SER A 243 18.14 6.22 -5.50
C SER A 243 19.41 5.37 -5.46
N ASP A 244 19.29 4.11 -5.06
CA ASP A 244 20.38 3.19 -4.74
C ASP A 244 20.00 1.74 -5.06
N ALA A 245 19.31 1.50 -6.18
CA ALA A 245 19.10 0.15 -6.68
C ALA A 245 20.39 -0.45 -7.26
N ASP A 246 20.54 -1.76 -7.14
CA ASP A 246 21.59 -2.55 -7.78
C ASP A 246 21.43 -2.68 -9.30
N GLN A 247 22.53 -3.03 -9.99
CA GLN A 247 22.53 -3.25 -11.45
C GLN A 247 21.64 -4.44 -11.89
N GLU A 248 21.39 -5.37 -10.98
CA GLU A 248 20.55 -6.55 -11.21
C GLU A 248 19.07 -6.30 -10.88
N SER A 249 18.72 -5.14 -10.31
CA SER A 249 17.33 -4.81 -9.96
C SER A 249 16.44 -4.76 -11.20
N GLN A 250 15.19 -5.19 -11.05
CA GLN A 250 14.16 -5.18 -12.08
C GLN A 250 13.08 -4.17 -11.70
N HIS A 251 12.82 -3.24 -12.61
CA HIS A 251 11.81 -2.21 -12.44
C HIS A 251 10.76 -2.27 -13.54
N VAL A 252 9.49 -2.14 -13.17
CA VAL A 252 8.34 -2.03 -14.07
C VAL A 252 7.60 -0.76 -13.67
N LEU A 253 7.78 0.30 -14.45
CA LEU A 253 7.41 1.67 -14.05
C LEU A 253 6.45 2.23 -15.10
N MET A 254 5.22 2.53 -14.69
CA MET A 254 4.22 3.16 -15.54
C MET A 254 3.97 4.55 -14.94
N GLY A 255 4.17 5.59 -15.74
CA GLY A 255 3.89 6.96 -15.31
C GLY A 255 2.40 7.10 -15.04
N ASP A 256 1.61 6.95 -16.09
CA ASP A 256 0.15 6.98 -15.97
C ASP A 256 -0.49 5.60 -15.75
N ASN A 257 -1.82 5.62 -15.73
CA ASN A 257 -2.73 4.49 -15.72
C ASN A 257 -2.28 3.29 -16.60
N ALA A 258 -2.25 2.10 -16.01
CA ALA A 258 -1.80 0.89 -16.70
C ALA A 258 -2.47 -0.40 -16.21
N GLN A 259 -2.32 -1.45 -17.02
CA GLN A 259 -2.60 -2.84 -16.66
C GLN A 259 -1.36 -3.70 -16.92
N LEU A 260 -0.93 -4.40 -15.88
CA LEU A 260 0.24 -5.26 -15.87
C LEU A 260 -0.18 -6.71 -15.57
N GLY A 261 0.49 -7.66 -16.21
CA GLY A 261 0.22 -9.09 -16.02
C GLY A 261 1.49 -9.93 -16.00
N TRP A 262 1.53 -10.90 -15.09
CA TRP A 262 2.63 -11.84 -14.90
C TRP A 262 2.16 -13.30 -14.99
N THR A 263 3.10 -14.22 -15.23
CA THR A 263 2.85 -15.65 -14.99
C THR A 263 2.81 -15.95 -13.49
N ASP A 264 2.36 -17.14 -13.13
CA ASP A 264 2.39 -17.67 -11.76
C ASP A 264 3.82 -17.92 -11.23
N GLU A 265 4.85 -17.74 -12.06
CA GLU A 265 6.26 -17.71 -11.66
C GLU A 265 6.87 -16.30 -11.61
N GLY A 266 6.05 -15.24 -11.70
CA GLY A 266 6.49 -13.85 -11.55
C GLY A 266 7.18 -13.28 -12.80
N VAL A 267 6.94 -13.86 -13.98
CA VAL A 267 7.48 -13.33 -15.25
C VAL A 267 6.49 -12.36 -15.87
N LEU A 268 6.88 -11.10 -16.08
CA LEU A 268 6.05 -10.10 -16.76
C LEU A 268 5.75 -10.54 -18.21
N ILE A 269 4.47 -10.61 -18.55
CA ILE A 269 3.97 -11.03 -19.88
C ILE A 269 3.16 -9.96 -20.60
N SER A 270 2.61 -8.98 -19.89
CA SER A 270 1.88 -7.84 -20.45
C SER A 270 2.12 -6.59 -19.63
N ALA A 271 2.29 -5.47 -20.32
CA ALA A 271 2.26 -4.12 -19.77
C ALA A 271 1.55 -3.22 -20.80
N GLU A 272 0.42 -2.66 -20.42
CA GLU A 272 -0.48 -1.92 -21.30
C GLU A 272 -0.87 -0.61 -20.63
N SER A 273 -0.70 0.52 -21.31
CA SER A 273 -1.24 1.80 -20.85
C SER A 273 -2.77 1.81 -21.02
N LEU A 274 -3.46 2.43 -20.08
CA LEU A 274 -4.90 2.64 -20.06
C LEU A 274 -5.21 4.14 -20.26
N ALA A 275 -6.51 4.46 -20.31
CA ALA A 275 -7.02 5.83 -20.20
C ALA A 275 -6.29 6.89 -21.06
N PHE A 276 -6.19 6.69 -22.37
CA PHE A 276 -5.40 7.52 -23.29
C PHE A 276 -5.77 9.02 -23.43
N GLU A 277 -6.68 9.52 -22.60
CA GLU A 277 -7.05 10.94 -22.50
C GLU A 277 -6.82 11.53 -21.10
N GLU A 278 -6.56 10.70 -20.08
CA GLU A 278 -6.37 11.08 -18.67
C GLU A 278 -4.96 10.65 -18.22
N GLY A 279 -4.18 11.59 -17.69
CA GLY A 279 -2.79 11.43 -17.28
C GLY A 279 -2.13 12.78 -17.01
N GLY A 280 -0.83 12.80 -16.75
CA GLY A 280 -0.07 14.03 -16.49
C GLY A 280 1.40 13.97 -16.87
N ASP A 281 2.14 15.01 -16.49
CA ASP A 281 3.56 15.15 -16.86
C ASP A 281 4.47 14.40 -15.86
N ASP A 282 4.71 13.11 -16.07
CA ASP A 282 5.42 12.26 -15.11
C ASP A 282 6.94 12.45 -15.07
N THR A 283 7.53 12.28 -13.89
CA THR A 283 8.99 12.31 -13.68
C THR A 283 9.50 11.08 -12.94
N VAL A 284 10.23 10.23 -13.67
CA VAL A 284 10.87 9.03 -13.13
C VAL A 284 12.39 9.16 -13.15
N SER A 285 13.03 8.92 -12.00
CA SER A 285 14.48 8.88 -11.85
C SER A 285 14.92 7.57 -11.19
N VAL A 286 15.73 6.79 -11.88
CA VAL A 286 16.28 5.52 -11.38
C VAL A 286 17.79 5.57 -11.47
N ASN A 287 18.50 5.15 -10.41
CA ASN A 287 19.96 5.13 -10.45
C ASN A 287 20.50 4.02 -11.37
N ALA A 288 20.01 2.77 -11.25
CA ALA A 288 20.50 1.61 -11.99
C ALA A 288 19.42 0.53 -12.21
N GLY A 289 19.80 -0.66 -12.68
CA GLY A 289 18.88 -1.78 -12.89
C GLY A 289 18.28 -1.84 -14.29
N ASN A 290 17.53 -2.91 -14.54
CA ASN A 290 16.73 -3.11 -15.74
C ASN A 290 15.40 -2.38 -15.59
N VAL A 291 14.98 -1.65 -16.62
CA VAL A 291 13.79 -0.78 -16.55
C VAL A 291 12.85 -1.09 -17.71
N THR A 292 11.64 -1.53 -17.38
CA THR A 292 10.48 -1.46 -18.28
C THR A 292 9.72 -0.19 -17.93
N TRP A 293 9.59 0.73 -18.88
CA TRP A 293 8.91 2.00 -18.67
C TRP A 293 7.95 2.35 -19.80
N ILE A 294 6.76 2.82 -19.41
CA ILE A 294 5.78 3.52 -20.25
C ILE A 294 5.49 4.83 -19.53
N GLY A 295 5.65 5.97 -20.21
CA GLY A 295 5.25 7.29 -19.69
C GLY A 295 3.73 7.37 -19.66
N GLY A 296 3.14 7.64 -20.83
CA GLY A 296 1.69 7.60 -21.03
C GLY A 296 1.20 8.84 -21.76
N VAL A 297 0.24 9.54 -21.16
CA VAL A 297 -0.40 10.78 -21.58
C VAL A 297 0.26 11.97 -20.89
N GLY A 298 1.31 12.52 -21.49
CA GLY A 298 1.92 13.72 -20.93
C GLY A 298 3.24 14.09 -21.57
N ASN A 299 3.98 14.98 -20.92
CA ASN A 299 5.38 15.27 -21.21
C ASN A 299 6.30 14.51 -20.26
N ASP A 300 6.25 13.19 -20.35
CA ASP A 300 6.86 12.30 -19.38
C ASP A 300 8.38 12.26 -19.53
N SER A 301 9.06 12.07 -18.42
CA SER A 301 10.52 12.03 -18.38
C SER A 301 11.04 10.86 -17.56
N LEU A 302 12.00 10.14 -18.15
CA LEU A 302 12.76 9.09 -17.49
C LEU A 302 14.25 9.43 -17.50
N THR A 303 14.88 9.39 -16.32
CA THR A 303 16.34 9.44 -16.16
C THR A 303 16.84 8.14 -15.57
N ILE A 304 17.80 7.49 -16.27
CA ILE A 304 18.57 6.37 -15.72
C ILE A 304 20.04 6.80 -15.65
N SER A 305 20.58 6.98 -14.45
CA SER A 305 21.88 7.67 -14.28
C SER A 305 23.11 6.77 -14.47
N ASP A 306 23.04 5.52 -14.05
CA ASP A 306 24.17 4.57 -14.00
C ASP A 306 23.85 3.23 -14.67
N ALA A 307 23.16 3.24 -15.81
CA ALA A 307 22.98 2.05 -16.66
C ALA A 307 24.33 1.52 -17.17
N ASP A 308 24.53 0.20 -17.08
CA ASP A 308 25.74 -0.47 -17.54
C ASP A 308 25.56 -1.16 -18.92
N GLN A 309 26.53 -1.99 -19.34
CA GLN A 309 26.48 -2.67 -20.64
C GLN A 309 25.61 -3.92 -20.65
N GLU A 310 25.22 -4.41 -19.47
CA GLU A 310 24.41 -5.61 -19.25
C GLU A 310 22.95 -5.25 -18.97
N SER A 311 22.67 -4.00 -18.59
CA SER A 311 21.31 -3.47 -18.40
C SER A 311 20.42 -3.66 -19.64
N GLN A 312 19.19 -4.10 -19.39
CA GLN A 312 18.14 -4.29 -20.39
C GLN A 312 16.98 -3.35 -20.08
N HIS A 313 16.66 -2.50 -21.05
CA HIS A 313 15.56 -1.55 -20.91
C HIS A 313 14.53 -1.72 -22.02
N VAL A 314 13.26 -1.58 -21.67
CA VAL A 314 12.13 -1.46 -22.60
C VAL A 314 11.49 -0.11 -22.30
N LEU A 315 11.71 0.87 -23.17
CA LEU A 315 11.31 2.26 -22.91
C LEU A 315 10.33 2.74 -23.99
N MET A 316 9.16 3.19 -23.57
CA MET A 316 8.14 3.78 -24.42
C MET A 316 7.75 5.13 -23.82
N GLY A 317 7.87 6.20 -24.60
CA GLY A 317 7.47 7.55 -24.17
C GLY A 317 5.94 7.65 -24.17
N ASP A 318 5.37 7.85 -25.36
CA ASP A 318 3.93 8.06 -25.48
C ASP A 318 3.26 6.86 -26.19
N ASN A 319 2.07 6.48 -25.72
CA ASN A 319 1.07 5.58 -26.33
C ASN A 319 1.61 4.41 -27.21
N ALA A 320 1.66 3.20 -26.62
CA ALA A 320 1.80 1.93 -27.34
C ALA A 320 0.46 1.20 -27.51
#